data_AF-A0A924PYZ4-F1
#
_entry.id   AF-A0A924PYZ4-F1
#
_cell.length_a   1.000
_cell.length_b   1.000
_cell.length_c   1.000
_cell.angle_alpha   90.00
_cell.angle_beta   90.00
_cell.angle_gamma   90.00
#
_symmetry.space_group_name_H-M   'P 1'
#
loop_
_entity.id
_entity.type
_entity.pdbx_description
1 polymer ?
#
loop_
_entity_poly.entity_id
_entity_poly.type
_entity_poly.pdbx_seq_one_letter_code
_entity_poly.pdbx_strand_id
1 'polypeptide(L)' 'MMTAVTPIQNQSLTDSQFQMLQDVPAEAQWFADIANPQTRRAYEADIRSFMASAGITQPQDFRLVTRSHVLAWRHDL' A
#
# COMPACT_ATOMS: atom_id res chain seq x y z
N MET A 1 -26.03 -29.13 15.44
CA MET A 1 -25.31 -28.71 14.22
C MET A 1 -24.00 -28.06 14.67
N MET A 2 -22.86 -28.76 14.54
CA MET A 2 -21.54 -28.24 14.93
C MET A 2 -20.89 -27.60 13.70
N THR A 3 -20.69 -26.28 13.72
CA THR A 3 -19.88 -25.59 12.70
C THR A 3 -18.41 -25.88 12.96
N ALA A 4 -17.77 -26.60 12.04
CA ALA A 4 -16.32 -26.77 12.03
C ALA A 4 -15.65 -25.43 11.66
N VAL A 5 -14.82 -24.89 12.55
CA VAL A 5 -13.91 -23.79 12.23
C VAL A 5 -12.76 -24.39 11.45
N THR A 6 -12.70 -24.13 10.14
CA THR A 6 -11.56 -24.52 9.31
C THR A 6 -10.30 -23.86 9.87
N PRO A 7 -9.24 -24.60 10.22
CA PRO A 7 -7.99 -23.97 10.63
C PRO A 7 -7.46 -23.18 9.43
N ILE A 8 -7.38 -21.86 9.58
CA ILE A 8 -6.61 -21.02 8.67
C ILE A 8 -5.18 -21.52 8.80
N GLN A 9 -4.66 -22.18 7.76
CA GLN A 9 -3.28 -22.64 7.78
C GLN A 9 -2.39 -21.40 7.84
N ASN A 10 -1.92 -21.04 9.03
CA ASN A 10 -0.90 -20.03 9.26
C ASN A 10 0.42 -20.55 8.69
N GLN A 11 0.56 -20.51 7.37
CA GLN A 11 1.85 -20.69 6.72
C GLN A 11 2.71 -19.49 7.12
N SER A 12 3.59 -19.68 8.08
CA SER A 12 4.63 -18.72 8.42
C SER A 12 5.46 -18.46 7.16
N LEU A 13 5.66 -17.17 6.86
CA LEU A 13 6.52 -16.76 5.75
C LEU A 13 7.95 -17.25 5.99
N THR A 14 8.62 -17.74 4.95
CA THR A 14 10.06 -17.98 4.99
C THR A 14 10.82 -16.65 5.11
N ASP A 15 12.05 -16.66 5.59
CA ASP A 15 12.86 -15.43 5.72
C ASP A 15 12.97 -14.67 4.38
N SER A 16 13.08 -15.39 3.26
CA SER A 16 13.06 -14.81 1.92
C SER A 16 11.73 -14.15 1.55
N GLN A 17 10.60 -14.80 1.86
CA GLN A 17 9.27 -14.23 1.64
C GLN A 17 9.03 -13.01 2.53
N PHE A 18 9.53 -13.05 3.77
CA PHE A 18 9.47 -11.91 4.69
C PHE A 18 10.33 -10.75 4.20
N GLN A 19 11.53 -11.02 3.67
CA GLN A 19 12.39 -9.99 3.09
C GLN A 19 11.75 -9.36 1.84
N MET A 20 11.04 -10.14 1.00
CA MET A 20 10.29 -9.61 -0.13
C MET A 20 9.14 -8.68 0.28
N LEU A 21 8.61 -8.80 1.52
CA LEU A 21 7.66 -7.82 2.03
C LEU A 21 8.27 -6.43 2.21
N GLN A 22 9.60 -6.32 2.40
CA GLN A 22 10.28 -5.01 2.45
C GLN A 22 10.35 -4.35 1.07
N ASP A 23 10.24 -5.13 0.00
CA ASP A 23 10.21 -4.64 -1.38
C ASP A 23 8.79 -4.32 -1.84
N VAL A 24 7.78 -4.61 -1.01
CA VAL A 24 6.40 -4.17 -1.26
C VAL A 24 6.34 -2.67 -1.01
N PRO A 25 6.04 -1.85 -2.04
CA PRO A 25 5.89 -0.42 -1.86
C PRO A 25 4.74 -0.15 -0.89
N ALA A 26 4.88 0.84 0.01
CA ALA A 26 3.82 1.20 0.96
C ALA A 26 2.48 1.47 0.26
N GLU A 27 2.53 1.94 -0.98
CA GLU A 27 1.40 2.19 -1.86
C GLU A 27 0.64 0.92 -2.24
N ALA A 28 1.34 -0.20 -2.45
CA ALA A 28 0.72 -1.48 -2.76
C ALA A 28 -0.18 -1.96 -1.60
N GLN A 29 0.22 -1.69 -0.37
CA GLN A 29 -0.62 -1.93 0.81
C GLN A 29 -1.85 -1.01 0.84
N TRP A 30 -1.72 0.26 0.43
CA TRP A 30 -2.87 1.17 0.39
C TRP A 30 -3.89 0.82 -0.70
N PHE A 31 -3.44 0.25 -1.82
CA PHE A 31 -4.33 -0.18 -2.88
C PHE A 31 -5.14 -1.43 -2.55
N ALA A 32 -4.64 -2.29 -1.63
CA ALA A 32 -5.32 -3.53 -1.25
C ALA A 32 -6.70 -3.28 -0.64
N ASP A 33 -6.88 -2.15 0.05
CA ASP A 33 -8.12 -1.79 0.72
C ASP A 33 -9.12 -1.03 -0.18
N ILE A 34 -8.75 -0.69 -1.42
CA ILE A 34 -9.60 0.09 -2.34
C ILE A 34 -10.31 -0.83 -3.32
N ALA A 35 -11.54 -1.24 -2.97
CA ALA A 35 -12.36 -2.12 -3.80
C ALA A 35 -12.86 -1.45 -5.10
N ASN A 36 -13.15 -0.15 -5.07
CA ASN A 36 -13.66 0.56 -6.26
C ASN A 36 -12.50 0.85 -7.25
N PRO A 37 -12.52 0.31 -8.48
CA PRO A 37 -11.46 0.51 -9.45
C PRO A 37 -11.24 1.98 -9.86
N GLN A 38 -12.31 2.78 -9.88
CA GLN A 38 -12.22 4.21 -10.19
C GLN A 38 -11.53 4.97 -9.07
N THR A 39 -11.92 4.71 -7.81
CA THR A 39 -11.25 5.28 -6.63
C THR A 39 -9.78 4.88 -6.59
N ARG A 40 -9.46 3.62 -6.93
CA ARG A 40 -8.08 3.13 -7.00
C ARG A 40 -7.27 3.90 -8.03
N ARG A 41 -7.79 4.10 -9.25
CA ARG A 41 -7.09 4.86 -10.31
C ARG A 41 -6.88 6.33 -9.95
N ALA A 42 -7.87 6.99 -9.37
CA ALA A 42 -7.72 8.37 -8.92
C ALA A 42 -6.61 8.48 -7.86
N TYR A 43 -6.63 7.57 -6.89
CA TYR A 43 -5.63 7.53 -5.83
C TYR A 43 -4.21 7.20 -6.35
N GLU A 44 -4.09 6.33 -7.36
CA GLU A 44 -2.81 6.05 -8.04
C GLU A 44 -2.25 7.29 -8.75
N ALA A 45 -3.11 8.08 -9.40
CA ALA A 45 -2.71 9.33 -10.02
C ALA A 45 -2.26 10.38 -8.99
N ASP A 46 -2.94 10.44 -7.84
CA ASP A 46 -2.56 11.33 -6.73
C ASP A 46 -1.18 11.00 -6.18
N ILE A 47 -0.91 9.71 -5.95
CA ILE A 47 0.39 9.23 -5.47
C ILE A 47 1.50 9.58 -6.46
N ARG A 48 1.30 9.36 -7.77
CA ARG A 48 2.29 9.73 -8.79
C ARG A 48 2.59 11.22 -8.79
N SER A 49 1.55 12.03 -8.65
CA SER A 49 1.67 13.49 -8.61
C SER A 49 2.39 13.96 -7.34
N PHE A 50 2.08 13.35 -6.20
CA PHE A 50 2.79 13.56 -4.94
C PHE A 50 4.27 13.21 -5.07
N MET A 51 4.61 12.02 -5.58
CA MET A 51 6.00 11.59 -5.76
C MET A 51 6.78 12.56 -6.64
N ALA A 52 6.18 13.00 -7.76
CA ALA A 52 6.78 14.01 -8.63
C ALA A 52 7.02 15.34 -7.89
N SER A 53 6.06 15.78 -7.07
CA SER A 53 6.19 17.01 -6.28
C SER A 53 7.25 16.91 -5.17
N ALA A 54 7.41 15.74 -4.58
CA ALA A 54 8.37 15.47 -3.50
C ALA A 54 9.77 15.10 -4.02
N GLY A 55 9.96 14.97 -5.34
CA GLY A 55 11.23 14.53 -5.95
C GLY A 55 11.54 13.04 -5.70
N ILE A 56 10.55 12.25 -5.32
CA ILE A 56 10.69 10.81 -5.07
C ILE A 56 10.65 10.10 -6.41
N THR A 57 11.76 9.43 -6.76
CA THR A 57 11.89 8.73 -8.05
C THR A 57 11.78 7.23 -7.91
N GLN A 58 12.02 6.69 -6.71
CA GLN A 58 11.96 5.26 -6.42
C GLN A 58 10.97 5.00 -5.28
N PRO A 59 10.09 3.99 -5.38
CA PRO A 59 9.11 3.68 -4.33
C PRO A 59 9.75 3.36 -2.97
N GLN A 60 11.01 2.92 -2.95
CA GLN A 60 11.76 2.73 -1.70
C GLN A 60 12.07 4.03 -0.94
N ASP A 61 12.19 5.16 -1.64
CA ASP A 61 12.36 6.47 -0.99
C ASP A 61 11.04 6.97 -0.37
N PHE A 62 9.93 6.31 -0.75
CA PHE A 62 8.58 6.58 -0.25
C PHE A 62 8.26 5.88 1.07
N ARG A 63 9.19 5.09 1.65
CA ARG A 63 8.97 4.27 2.87
C ARG A 63 8.54 5.07 4.10
N LEU A 64 8.88 6.35 4.19
CA LEU A 64 8.50 7.22 5.31
C LEU A 64 7.15 7.94 5.08
N VAL A 65 6.58 7.82 3.88
CA VAL A 65 5.33 8.48 3.52
C VAL A 65 4.16 7.58 3.93
N THR A 66 3.21 8.16 4.65
CA THR A 66 1.94 7.52 5.01
C THR A 66 0.79 8.06 4.18
N ARG A 67 -0.33 7.34 4.13
CA ARG A 67 -1.57 7.77 3.48
C ARG A 67 -1.98 9.20 3.85
N SER A 68 -1.82 9.57 5.12
CA SER A 68 -2.17 10.89 5.65
C SER A 68 -1.36 12.03 5.04
N HIS A 69 -0.10 11.80 4.68
CA HIS A 69 0.74 12.81 4.04
C HIS A 69 0.25 13.14 2.62
N VAL A 70 -0.15 12.12 1.87
CA VAL A 70 -0.72 12.29 0.51
C VAL A 70 -2.05 13.05 0.58
N LEU A 71 -2.88 12.74 1.59
CA LEU A 71 -4.16 13.45 1.81
C LEU A 71 -3.96 14.90 2.23
N ALA A 72 -2.99 15.18 3.11
CA ALA A 72 -2.64 16.54 3.51
C ALA A 72 -2.16 17.38 2.32
N TRP A 73 -1.24 16.83 1.52
CA TRP A 73 -0.77 17.48 0.29
C TRP A 73 -1.90 17.78 -0.70
N ARG A 74 -2.85 16.86 -0.86
CA ARG A 74 -4.02 17.06 -1.72
C ARG A 74 -4.96 18.17 -1.26
N HIS A 75 -4.98 18.48 0.04
CA HIS A 75 -5.85 19.51 0.61
C HIS A 75 -5.23 20.91 0.49
N ASP A 76 -3.91 21.00 0.43
CA ASP A 76 -3.17 22.26 0.29
C ASP A 76 -2.99 22.71 -1.18
N LEU A 77 -3.50 21.93 -2.16
CA LEU A 77 -3.51 22.24 -3.60
C LEU A 77 -4.85 22.78 -4.10
#